data_AF-A0A973XA89-F1
#
_entry.id   AF-A0A973XA89-F1
#
_cell.length_a   1.000
_cell.length_b   1.000
_cell.length_c   1.000
_cell.angle_alpha   90.00
_cell.angle_beta   90.00
_cell.angle_gamma   90.00
#
_symmetry.space_group_name_H-M   'P 1'
#
loop_
_entity.id
_entity.type
_entity.pdbx_description
1 polymer ?
#
loop_
_entity_poly.entity_id
_entity_poly.type
_entity_poly.pdbx_seq_one_letter_code
_entity_poly.pdbx_strand_id
1 'polypeptide(L)'
;MPGHPGRRRSNRAADLSATPLAQPHIRVHAVTAPIPLPAAAAVDVAIVGAGLCGLALARSLTARGLRVQVLEARSRLGGRVLTAHCEATQQVLDLGPTWFWPDTEPRITALLAELGIPSIAQHDPGDALWLADPNRAAERRTEEGGVHAGARRIRDGAAQLVQALATSLPADSLRLNTAVSAVRDCGSHIEISTNGPTLRARQLVLALPPRLVREHIAFTPPLP
;
A
#
# COMPACT_ATOMS: atom_id res chain seq x y z
N MET A 1 -8.57 -47.88 -47.34
CA MET A 1 -8.08 -46.62 -47.97
C MET A 1 -9.20 -45.60 -47.89
N PRO A 2 -9.01 -44.34 -47.43
CA PRO A 2 -7.87 -43.70 -46.77
C PRO A 2 -8.23 -43.29 -45.31
N GLY A 3 -7.37 -43.20 -44.29
CA GLY A 3 -6.00 -42.67 -44.27
C GLY A 3 -6.04 -41.20 -43.83
N HIS A 4 -6.30 -40.91 -42.55
CA HIS A 4 -6.23 -39.54 -42.03
C HIS A 4 -4.76 -39.15 -41.80
N PRO A 5 -4.20 -38.15 -42.51
CA PRO A 5 -2.80 -37.79 -42.35
C PRO A 5 -2.61 -36.92 -41.11
N GLY A 6 -1.84 -37.44 -40.16
CA GLY A 6 -1.32 -36.66 -39.04
C GLY A 6 -0.46 -35.51 -39.56
N ARG A 7 -0.93 -34.27 -39.39
CA ARG A 7 -0.12 -33.07 -39.62
C ARG A 7 0.91 -32.95 -38.50
N ARG A 8 2.08 -33.56 -38.69
CA ARG A 8 3.31 -33.20 -37.98
C ARG A 8 3.64 -31.74 -38.32
N ARG A 9 3.43 -30.82 -37.40
CA ARG A 9 4.02 -29.48 -37.48
C ARG A 9 5.52 -29.64 -37.29
N SER A 10 6.30 -29.35 -38.33
CA SER A 10 7.75 -29.21 -38.23
C SER A 10 8.06 -27.93 -37.45
N ASN A 11 8.53 -28.07 -36.22
CA ASN A 11 9.17 -26.96 -35.51
C ASN A 11 10.54 -26.74 -36.15
N ARG A 12 10.63 -25.83 -37.12
CA ARG A 12 11.90 -25.14 -37.40
C ARG A 12 12.10 -24.14 -36.27
N ALA A 13 13.06 -24.43 -35.39
CA ALA A 13 13.57 -23.47 -34.43
C ALA A 13 14.14 -22.28 -35.20
N ALA A 14 13.47 -21.14 -35.14
CA ALA A 14 14.07 -19.87 -35.50
C ALA A 14 15.02 -19.50 -34.36
N ASP A 15 16.31 -19.40 -34.69
CA ASP A 15 17.35 -18.88 -33.81
C ASP A 15 17.09 -17.39 -33.57
N LEU A 16 16.41 -17.10 -32.46
CA LEU A 16 16.26 -15.76 -31.91
C LEU A 16 17.31 -15.63 -30.80
N SER A 17 18.53 -15.27 -31.19
CA SER A 17 19.50 -14.69 -30.27
C SER A 17 18.96 -13.34 -29.77
N ALA A 18 18.11 -13.41 -28.74
CA ALA A 18 17.59 -12.25 -28.05
C ALA A 18 18.74 -11.56 -27.33
N THR A 19 19.08 -10.35 -27.77
CA THR A 19 19.91 -9.41 -27.04
C THR A 19 19.35 -9.25 -25.62
N PRO A 20 20.13 -9.45 -24.54
CA PRO A 20 19.61 -9.35 -23.20
C PRO A 20 19.14 -7.92 -22.93
N LEU A 21 17.85 -7.77 -22.63
CA LEU A 21 17.29 -6.54 -22.08
C LEU A 21 18.03 -6.23 -20.77
N ALA A 22 18.59 -5.03 -20.67
CA ALA A 22 19.29 -4.57 -19.47
C ALA A 22 18.36 -4.74 -18.26
N GLN A 23 18.83 -5.51 -17.27
CA GLN A 23 18.10 -5.73 -16.02
C GLN A 23 17.88 -4.39 -15.31
N PRO A 24 16.67 -4.09 -14.78
CA PRO A 24 16.50 -2.98 -13.88
C PRO A 24 17.31 -3.27 -12.62
N HIS A 25 18.38 -2.51 -12.44
CA HIS A 25 19.30 -2.59 -11.31
C HIS A 25 18.66 -1.96 -10.07
N ILE A 26 17.63 -2.61 -9.52
CA ILE A 26 17.17 -2.27 -8.17
C ILE A 26 18.23 -2.82 -7.21
N ARG A 27 19.15 -1.95 -6.77
CA ARG A 27 20.08 -2.25 -5.69
C ARG A 27 19.32 -2.26 -4.37
N VAL A 28 19.08 -3.46 -3.83
CA VAL A 28 18.64 -3.63 -2.44
C VAL A 28 19.88 -3.48 -1.56
N HIS A 29 20.00 -2.32 -0.90
CA HIS A 29 21.02 -2.13 0.13
C HIS A 29 20.55 -2.79 1.43
N ALA A 30 21.32 -3.77 1.93
CA ALA A 30 21.16 -4.23 3.30
C ALA A 30 21.35 -3.03 4.25
N VAL A 31 20.41 -2.80 5.17
CA VAL A 31 20.55 -1.78 6.21
C VAL A 31 21.58 -2.28 7.22
N THR A 32 22.86 -2.05 6.95
CA THR A 32 23.96 -2.37 7.87
C THR A 32 24.27 -1.16 8.74
N ALA A 33 24.09 -1.33 10.06
CA ALA A 33 24.35 -0.40 11.16
C ALA A 33 23.66 0.98 11.04
N PRO A 34 23.18 1.57 12.15
CA PRO A 34 22.67 2.93 12.11
C PRO A 34 23.83 3.85 11.72
N ILE A 35 23.81 4.43 10.50
CA ILE A 35 24.80 5.47 10.15
C ILE A 35 24.72 6.56 11.23
N PRO A 36 25.83 7.17 11.68
CA PRO A 36 25.75 8.19 12.71
C PRO A 36 24.85 9.35 12.29
N LEU A 37 24.01 9.86 13.21
CA LEU A 37 23.17 11.03 12.97
C LEU A 37 24.06 12.27 12.83
N PRO A 38 23.93 13.06 11.75
CA PRO A 38 24.42 14.43 11.77
C PRO A 38 23.70 15.16 12.91
N ALA A 39 24.40 15.98 13.70
CA ALA A 39 23.79 16.77 14.78
C ALA A 39 22.61 17.65 14.31
N ALA A 40 22.52 17.90 12.99
CA ALA A 40 21.44 18.65 12.35
C ALA A 40 20.14 17.85 12.12
N ALA A 41 20.15 16.51 12.14
CA ALA A 41 18.96 15.69 11.83
C ALA A 41 18.15 15.34 13.10
N ALA A 42 16.87 15.70 13.11
CA ALA A 42 15.99 15.48 14.25
C ALA A 42 15.56 14.00 14.37
N VAL A 43 15.38 13.31 13.24
CA VAL A 43 14.93 11.90 13.18
C VAL A 43 15.72 11.10 12.13
N ASP A 44 15.70 9.77 12.23
CA ASP A 44 16.36 8.90 11.25
C ASP A 44 15.57 8.84 9.94
N VAL A 45 14.26 8.61 10.04
CA VAL A 45 13.39 8.48 8.87
C VAL A 45 12.13 9.31 9.04
N ALA A 46 11.87 10.22 8.10
CA ALA A 46 10.57 10.86 7.95
C ALA A 46 9.74 10.11 6.89
N ILE A 47 8.46 9.91 7.17
CA ILE A 47 7.51 9.26 6.26
C ILE A 47 6.38 10.24 5.99
N VAL A 48 6.11 10.55 4.72
CA VAL A 48 4.98 11.41 4.33
C VAL A 48 3.79 10.53 3.95
N GLY A 49 2.69 10.67 4.70
CA GLY A 49 1.44 9.93 4.54
C GLY A 49 1.25 8.86 5.62
N ALA A 50 0.21 9.01 6.44
CA ALA A 50 -0.18 8.04 7.45
C ALA A 50 -1.29 7.10 6.93
N GLY A 51 -1.17 6.67 5.68
CA GLY A 51 -1.94 5.54 5.14
C GLY A 51 -1.39 4.20 5.63
N LEU A 52 -2.05 3.11 5.21
CA LEU A 52 -1.65 1.74 5.58
C LEU A 52 -0.15 1.47 5.34
N CYS A 53 0.37 1.85 4.17
CA CYS A 53 1.77 1.67 3.81
C CYS A 53 2.72 2.45 4.74
N GLY A 54 2.44 3.74 4.98
CA GLY A 54 3.29 4.59 5.83
C GLY A 54 3.32 4.11 7.28
N LEU A 55 2.18 3.70 7.83
CA LEU A 55 2.08 3.17 9.19
C LEU A 55 2.76 1.80 9.34
N ALA A 56 2.57 0.90 8.37
CA ALA A 56 3.25 -0.40 8.37
C ALA A 56 4.77 -0.24 8.26
N LEU A 57 5.25 0.68 7.42
CA LEU A 57 6.67 1.02 7.32
C LEU A 57 7.19 1.60 8.64
N ALA A 58 6.48 2.57 9.22
CA ALA A 58 6.86 3.19 10.49
C ALA A 58 7.03 2.15 11.59
N ARG A 59 6.09 1.19 11.69
CA ARG A 59 6.15 0.09 12.66
C ARG A 59 7.38 -0.78 12.45
N SER A 60 7.64 -1.17 11.20
CA SER A 60 8.78 -1.99 10.81
C SER A 60 10.13 -1.31 11.10
N LEU A 61 10.24 0.00 10.85
CA LEU A 61 11.47 0.77 11.12
C LEU A 61 11.66 1.04 12.62
N THR A 62 10.58 1.34 13.33
CA THR A 62 10.61 1.54 14.79
C THR A 62 11.03 0.26 15.51
N ALA A 63 10.52 -0.91 15.08
CA ALA A 63 10.92 -2.20 15.63
C ALA A 63 12.43 -2.51 15.43
N ARG A 64 13.10 -1.81 14.52
CA ARG A 64 14.55 -1.87 14.29
C ARG A 64 15.33 -0.81 15.09
N GLY A 65 14.67 -0.08 15.98
CA GLY A 65 15.28 0.94 16.82
C GLY A 65 15.53 2.29 16.14
N LEU A 66 14.96 2.52 14.95
CA LEU A 66 15.08 3.81 14.26
C LEU A 66 14.10 4.84 14.81
N ARG A 67 14.52 6.11 14.91
CA ARG A 67 13.63 7.23 15.26
C ARG A 67 12.84 7.65 14.02
N VAL A 68 11.54 7.38 14.02
CA VAL A 68 10.66 7.60 12.87
C VAL A 68 9.66 8.72 13.16
N GLN A 69 9.42 9.59 12.18
CA GLN A 69 8.33 10.56 12.20
C GLN A 69 7.44 10.40 10.98
N VAL A 70 6.15 10.11 11.19
CA VAL A 70 5.12 10.11 10.15
C VAL A 70 4.40 11.45 10.13
N LEU A 71 4.31 12.06 8.96
CA LEU A 71 3.65 13.33 8.69
C LEU A 71 2.40 13.08 7.85
N GLU A 72 1.23 13.47 8.34
CA GLU A 72 -0.05 13.31 7.66
C GLU A 72 -0.73 14.66 7.48
N ALA A 73 -1.10 14.97 6.25
CA ALA A 73 -1.72 16.26 5.90
C ALA A 73 -3.12 16.42 6.50
N ARG A 74 -3.86 15.33 6.67
CA ARG A 74 -5.23 15.35 7.19
C ARG A 74 -5.26 15.29 8.71
N SER A 75 -6.44 15.58 9.27
CA SER A 75 -6.77 15.39 10.69
C SER A 75 -7.02 13.92 11.07
N ARG A 76 -6.80 12.98 10.15
CA ARG A 76 -7.16 11.57 10.28
C ARG A 76 -6.13 10.68 9.60
N LEU A 77 -5.88 9.53 10.22
CA LEU A 77 -5.06 8.42 9.69
C LEU A 77 -5.80 7.59 8.64
N GLY A 78 -5.06 6.75 7.92
CA GLY A 78 -5.60 5.67 7.08
C GLY A 78 -5.59 5.97 5.59
N GLY A 79 -5.36 7.22 5.17
CA GLY A 79 -5.30 7.59 3.76
C GLY A 79 -6.61 7.24 3.03
N ARG A 80 -6.56 6.19 2.19
CA ARG A 80 -7.74 5.67 1.47
C ARG A 80 -8.63 4.77 2.34
N VAL A 81 -8.14 4.24 3.45
CA VAL A 81 -8.90 3.39 4.37
C VAL A 81 -9.75 4.26 5.27
N LEU A 82 -11.06 4.31 5.02
CA LEU A 82 -12.05 5.02 5.82
C LEU A 82 -13.14 4.04 6.23
N THR A 83 -13.42 3.96 7.52
CA THR A 83 -14.56 3.23 8.08
C THR A 83 -15.47 4.25 8.75
N ALA A 84 -16.74 4.26 8.39
CA ALA A 84 -17.78 5.12 8.94
C ALA A 84 -18.75 4.30 9.80
N HIS A 85 -19.26 4.94 10.85
CA HIS A 85 -20.29 4.37 11.71
C HIS A 85 -21.62 5.08 11.41
N CYS A 86 -22.66 4.32 11.12
CA CYS A 86 -24.01 4.84 10.99
C CYS A 86 -24.72 4.73 12.32
N GLU A 87 -24.94 5.84 13.03
CA GLU A 87 -25.61 5.83 14.34
C GLU A 87 -27.06 5.31 14.24
N ALA A 88 -27.78 5.61 13.16
CA ALA A 88 -29.17 5.19 13.00
C ALA A 88 -29.32 3.66 12.86
N THR A 89 -28.38 2.99 12.19
CA THR A 89 -28.44 1.53 11.95
C THR A 89 -27.45 0.73 12.77
N GLN A 90 -26.56 1.40 13.52
CA GLN A 90 -25.41 0.82 14.21
C GLN A 90 -24.47 0.05 13.28
N GLN A 91 -24.53 0.31 11.97
CA GLN A 91 -23.70 -0.38 10.98
C GLN A 91 -22.34 0.29 10.84
N VAL A 92 -21.35 -0.54 10.50
CA VAL A 92 -19.99 -0.12 10.21
C VAL A 92 -19.72 -0.33 8.72
N LEU A 93 -19.36 0.74 8.02
CA LEU A 93 -19.19 0.76 6.57
C LEU A 93 -17.78 1.19 6.19
N ASP A 94 -17.12 0.38 5.38
CA ASP A 94 -15.89 0.80 4.73
C ASP A 94 -16.22 1.65 3.50
N LEU A 95 -15.76 2.90 3.52
CA LEU A 95 -15.90 3.87 2.42
C LEU A 95 -14.64 3.92 1.54
N GLY A 96 -13.79 2.90 1.68
CA GLY A 96 -12.50 2.76 1.00
C GLY A 96 -12.23 1.29 0.67
N PRO A 97 -10.97 0.81 0.80
CA PRO A 97 -10.68 -0.61 0.68
C PRO A 97 -11.46 -1.43 1.72
N THR A 98 -12.19 -2.43 1.22
CA THR A 98 -13.10 -3.25 2.03
C THR A 98 -12.66 -4.71 2.09
N TRP A 99 -12.11 -5.23 0.99
CA TRP A 99 -11.83 -6.65 0.79
C TRP A 99 -10.34 -6.94 0.73
N PHE A 100 -10.01 -8.17 1.08
CA PHE A 100 -8.73 -8.80 0.81
C PHE A 100 -8.94 -10.30 0.52
N TRP A 101 -8.01 -10.94 -0.17
CA TRP A 101 -8.06 -12.34 -0.59
C TRP A 101 -6.98 -13.16 0.10
N PRO A 102 -7.30 -13.97 1.13
CA PRO A 102 -6.30 -14.66 1.93
C PRO A 102 -5.35 -15.55 1.13
N ASP A 103 -5.87 -16.22 0.09
CA ASP A 103 -5.15 -17.22 -0.69
C ASP A 103 -4.12 -16.59 -1.64
N THR A 104 -4.32 -15.34 -2.03
CA THR A 104 -3.46 -14.64 -3.00
C THR A 104 -2.74 -13.43 -2.41
N GLU A 105 -3.15 -12.96 -1.23
CA GLU A 105 -2.61 -11.77 -0.57
C GLU A 105 -2.01 -12.12 0.82
N PRO A 106 -0.93 -12.92 0.87
CA PRO A 106 -0.40 -13.44 2.14
C PRO A 106 0.10 -12.37 3.11
N ARG A 107 0.51 -11.19 2.60
CA ARG A 107 1.09 -10.11 3.42
C ARG A 107 0.05 -9.48 4.36
N ILE A 108 -1.15 -9.20 3.86
CA ILE A 108 -2.22 -8.62 4.68
C ILE A 108 -2.77 -9.67 5.64
N THR A 109 -2.91 -10.92 5.20
CA THR A 109 -3.31 -12.05 6.06
C THR A 109 -2.36 -12.23 7.24
N ALA A 110 -1.05 -12.24 6.98
CA ALA A 110 -0.04 -12.34 8.03
C ALA A 110 -0.08 -11.14 8.98
N LEU A 111 -0.26 -9.92 8.46
CA LEU A 111 -0.33 -8.72 9.29
C LEU A 111 -1.56 -8.70 10.20
N LEU A 112 -2.73 -9.12 9.70
CA LEU A 112 -3.93 -9.23 10.51
C LEU A 112 -3.77 -10.27 11.62
N ALA A 113 -3.17 -11.43 11.31
CA ALA A 113 -2.87 -12.46 12.30
C ALA A 113 -1.89 -11.96 13.36
N GLU A 114 -0.81 -11.29 12.96
CA GLU A 114 0.19 -10.69 13.86
C GLU A 114 -0.44 -9.68 14.82
N LEU A 115 -1.38 -8.87 14.34
CA LEU A 115 -2.07 -7.85 15.13
C LEU A 115 -3.30 -8.39 15.89
N GLY A 116 -3.62 -9.68 15.75
CA GLY A 116 -4.79 -10.29 16.39
C GLY A 116 -6.13 -9.75 15.88
N ILE A 117 -6.18 -9.24 14.64
CA ILE A 117 -7.37 -8.60 14.08
C ILE A 117 -8.22 -9.65 13.36
N PRO A 118 -9.47 -9.89 13.80
CA PRO A 118 -10.34 -10.87 13.17
C PRO A 118 -10.86 -10.38 11.82
N SER A 119 -11.03 -11.32 10.89
CA SER A 119 -11.72 -11.10 9.61
C SER A 119 -12.93 -12.01 9.49
N ILE A 120 -13.89 -11.64 8.65
CA ILE A 120 -15.09 -12.40 8.32
C ILE A 120 -15.15 -12.66 6.81
N ALA A 121 -15.80 -13.74 6.39
CA ALA A 121 -16.05 -13.99 4.97
C ALA A 121 -16.97 -12.89 4.40
N GLN A 122 -16.73 -12.46 3.17
CA GLN A 122 -17.69 -11.63 2.45
C GLN A 122 -19.01 -12.40 2.32
N HIS A 123 -20.11 -11.73 2.61
CA HIS A 123 -21.44 -12.28 2.36
C HIS A 123 -21.86 -11.93 0.94
N ASP A 124 -21.68 -12.87 0.02
CA ASP A 124 -22.07 -12.77 -1.39
C ASP A 124 -22.54 -14.11 -1.99
N PRO A 125 -23.26 -14.99 -1.25
CA PRO A 125 -23.84 -16.19 -1.85
C PRO A 125 -24.96 -15.79 -2.82
N GLY A 126 -25.07 -16.49 -3.94
CA GLY A 126 -26.18 -16.36 -4.87
C GLY A 126 -25.75 -16.31 -6.32
N ASP A 127 -26.71 -15.98 -7.18
CA ASP A 127 -26.47 -15.85 -8.61
C ASP A 127 -26.05 -14.42 -8.96
N ALA A 128 -25.11 -14.32 -9.89
CA ALA A 128 -24.77 -13.07 -10.56
C ALA A 128 -25.44 -13.02 -11.94
N LEU A 129 -25.78 -11.80 -12.38
CA LEU A 129 -26.14 -11.54 -13.77
C LEU A 129 -24.89 -11.06 -14.51
N TRP A 130 -24.45 -11.84 -15.49
CA TRP A 130 -23.29 -11.54 -16.31
C TRP A 130 -23.72 -10.95 -17.64
N LEU A 131 -23.31 -9.71 -17.91
CA LEU A 131 -23.53 -9.04 -19.20
C LEU A 131 -22.21 -8.95 -19.96
N ALA A 132 -21.94 -9.94 -20.82
CA ALA A 132 -20.73 -9.97 -21.63
C ALA A 132 -20.80 -9.02 -22.85
N ASP A 133 -22.01 -8.74 -23.33
CA ASP A 133 -22.30 -7.88 -24.48
C ASP A 133 -23.55 -7.05 -24.15
N PRO A 134 -23.51 -5.71 -24.24
CA PRO A 134 -24.64 -4.85 -23.90
C PRO A 134 -25.89 -5.08 -24.77
N ASN A 135 -25.75 -5.71 -25.94
CA ASN A 135 -26.85 -6.01 -26.85
C ASN A 135 -27.44 -7.42 -26.66
N ARG A 136 -26.93 -8.20 -25.70
CA ARG A 136 -27.44 -9.54 -25.39
C ARG A 136 -28.18 -9.55 -24.06
N ALA A 137 -29.05 -10.55 -23.88
CA ALA A 137 -29.66 -10.80 -22.58
C ALA A 137 -28.57 -11.16 -21.57
N ALA A 138 -28.71 -10.66 -20.34
CA ALA A 138 -27.81 -11.02 -19.24
C ALA A 138 -27.95 -12.52 -18.92
N GLU A 139 -26.81 -13.17 -18.73
CA GLU A 139 -26.76 -14.57 -18.36
C GLU A 139 -26.76 -14.70 -16.84
N ARG A 140 -27.71 -15.46 -16.29
CA ARG A 140 -27.68 -15.82 -14.87
C ARG A 140 -26.65 -16.91 -14.66
N ARG A 141 -25.70 -16.68 -13.76
CA ARG A 141 -24.66 -17.64 -13.39
C ARG A 141 -24.62 -17.82 -11.88
N THR A 142 -24.57 -19.07 -11.45
CA THR A 142 -24.27 -19.40 -10.06
C THR A 142 -22.76 -19.34 -9.88
N GLU A 143 -22.29 -18.48 -8.97
CA GLU A 143 -20.86 -18.31 -8.70
C GLU A 143 -20.47 -19.26 -7.54
N GLU A 144 -19.98 -20.46 -7.88
CA GLU A 144 -19.42 -21.39 -6.89
C GLU A 144 -18.19 -20.75 -6.21
N GLY A 145 -18.38 -20.25 -4.99
CA GLY A 145 -17.36 -19.48 -4.24
C GLY A 145 -17.71 -18.01 -3.98
N GLY A 146 -18.90 -17.57 -4.39
CA GLY A 146 -19.37 -16.20 -4.23
C GLY A 146 -18.82 -15.27 -5.31
N VAL A 147 -19.49 -14.13 -5.51
CA VAL A 147 -19.14 -13.14 -6.55
C VAL A 147 -17.73 -12.58 -6.38
N HIS A 148 -17.21 -12.58 -5.15
CA HIS A 148 -15.90 -12.04 -4.81
C HIS A 148 -14.87 -13.14 -4.54
N ALA A 149 -15.12 -14.38 -4.98
CA ALA A 149 -14.14 -15.46 -5.03
C ALA A 149 -13.33 -15.64 -3.72
N GLY A 150 -14.03 -15.82 -2.59
CA GLY A 150 -13.39 -16.05 -1.29
C GLY A 150 -12.84 -14.79 -0.58
N ALA A 151 -13.24 -13.60 -1.02
CA ALA A 151 -12.89 -12.36 -0.35
C ALA A 151 -13.29 -12.36 1.13
N ARG A 152 -12.46 -11.74 1.96
CA ARG A 152 -12.74 -11.48 3.38
C ARG A 152 -12.74 -9.98 3.66
N ARG A 153 -13.37 -9.62 4.78
CA ARG A 153 -13.41 -8.27 5.34
C ARG A 153 -12.86 -8.28 6.75
N ILE A 154 -12.24 -7.19 7.17
CA ILE A 154 -11.88 -7.00 8.58
C ILE A 154 -13.18 -6.81 9.36
N ARG A 155 -13.35 -7.54 10.47
CA ARG A 155 -14.53 -7.40 11.34
C ARG A 155 -14.58 -5.95 11.81
N ASP A 156 -15.76 -5.32 11.86
CA ASP A 156 -15.96 -3.91 12.23
C ASP A 156 -15.08 -2.89 11.46
N GLY A 157 -14.68 -3.24 10.22
CA GLY A 157 -14.12 -2.31 9.25
C GLY A 157 -12.60 -2.20 9.21
N ALA A 158 -12.09 -1.79 8.04
CA ALA A 158 -10.68 -1.76 7.72
C ALA A 158 -9.87 -0.70 8.52
N ALA A 159 -10.53 0.30 9.10
CA ALA A 159 -9.87 1.27 9.97
C ALA A 159 -9.27 0.62 11.24
N GLN A 160 -9.74 -0.56 11.66
CA GLN A 160 -9.13 -1.30 12.78
C GLN A 160 -7.63 -1.57 12.54
N LEU A 161 -7.26 -1.94 11.30
CA LEU A 161 -5.86 -2.18 10.94
C LEU A 161 -5.02 -0.91 11.04
N VAL A 162 -5.56 0.21 10.58
CA VAL A 162 -4.91 1.53 10.68
C VAL A 162 -4.67 1.88 12.15
N GLN A 163 -5.70 1.70 12.99
CA GLN A 163 -5.62 2.03 14.41
C GLN A 163 -4.64 1.13 15.16
N ALA A 164 -4.64 -0.18 14.89
CA ALA A 164 -3.71 -1.12 15.50
C ALA A 164 -2.26 -0.79 15.14
N LEU A 165 -1.98 -0.48 13.86
CA LEU A 165 -0.66 -0.04 13.44
C LEU A 165 -0.24 1.25 14.14
N ALA A 166 -1.11 2.26 14.18
CA ALA A 166 -0.82 3.53 14.82
C ALA A 166 -0.57 3.39 16.33
N THR A 167 -1.34 2.55 17.01
CA THR A 167 -1.22 2.31 18.46
C THR A 167 0.07 1.56 18.81
N SER A 168 0.64 0.80 17.86
CA SER A 168 1.93 0.12 18.05
C SER A 168 3.15 1.05 17.94
N LEU A 169 2.95 2.32 17.59
CA LEU A 169 4.02 3.30 17.42
C LEU A 169 4.20 4.17 18.69
N PRO A 170 5.39 4.74 18.91
CA PRO A 170 5.61 5.75 19.95
C PRO A 170 4.66 6.94 19.77
N ALA A 171 4.14 7.49 20.87
CA ALA A 171 3.10 8.52 20.84
C ALA A 171 3.50 9.80 20.07
N ASP A 172 4.79 10.14 20.04
CA ASP A 172 5.36 11.32 19.38
C ASP A 172 5.74 11.08 17.91
N SER A 173 5.65 9.83 17.43
CA SER A 173 6.03 9.45 16.06
C SER A 173 5.01 9.85 14.99
N LEU A 174 3.80 10.29 15.38
CA LEU A 174 2.72 10.66 14.45
C LEU A 174 2.37 12.16 14.55
N ARG A 175 2.39 12.87 13.43
CA ARG A 175 1.91 14.27 13.33
C ARG A 175 0.82 14.40 12.28
N LEU A 176 -0.41 14.57 12.74
CA LEU A 176 -1.57 14.91 11.90
C LEU A 176 -1.57 16.41 11.56
N ASN A 177 -2.41 16.80 10.61
CA ASN A 177 -2.54 18.20 10.13
C ASN A 177 -1.21 18.82 9.69
N THR A 178 -0.25 18.00 9.28
CA THR A 178 1.11 18.39 8.93
C THR A 178 1.33 18.12 7.44
N ALA A 179 0.92 19.08 6.62
CA ALA A 179 1.07 19.01 5.17
C ALA A 179 2.50 19.37 4.78
N VAL A 180 3.18 18.47 4.06
CA VAL A 180 4.50 18.72 3.47
C VAL A 180 4.34 19.48 2.16
N SER A 181 5.05 20.59 2.00
CA SER A 181 4.97 21.47 0.83
C SER A 181 6.27 21.51 0.01
N ALA A 182 7.41 21.24 0.64
CA ALA A 182 8.69 21.19 -0.05
C ALA A 182 9.69 20.27 0.65
N VAL A 183 10.62 19.75 -0.14
CA VAL A 183 11.70 18.87 0.29
C VAL A 183 12.99 19.40 -0.31
N ARG A 184 14.00 19.59 0.54
CA ARG A 184 15.35 19.99 0.12
C ARG A 184 16.35 18.92 0.53
N ASP A 185 17.08 18.42 -0.45
CA ASP A 185 18.26 17.61 -0.21
C ASP A 185 19.45 18.53 0.11
N CYS A 186 19.97 18.41 1.33
CA CYS A 186 21.12 19.17 1.82
C CYS A 186 22.41 18.34 1.80
N GLY A 187 22.42 17.19 1.10
CA GLY A 187 23.53 16.24 0.98
C GLY A 187 23.74 15.37 2.22
N SER A 188 23.74 15.97 3.41
CA SER A 188 23.91 15.26 4.69
C SER A 188 22.59 14.85 5.36
N HIS A 189 21.49 15.53 5.00
CA HIS A 189 20.16 15.33 5.53
C HIS A 189 19.13 15.94 4.56
N ILE A 190 17.86 15.68 4.83
CA ILE A 190 16.72 16.23 4.12
C ILE A 190 16.02 17.25 5.02
N GLU A 191 15.80 18.46 4.52
CA GLU A 191 14.90 19.44 5.13
C GLU A 191 13.50 19.32 4.52
N ILE A 192 12.49 19.25 5.37
CA ILE A 192 11.10 18.98 5.00
C ILE A 192 10.26 20.15 5.48
N SER A 193 9.86 21.00 4.55
CA SER A 193 8.98 22.14 4.82
C SER A 193 7.55 21.66 5.00
N THR A 194 6.90 22.12 6.07
CA THR A 194 5.51 21.81 6.38
C THR A 194 4.68 23.09 6.52
N ASN A 195 3.37 22.98 6.71
CA ASN A 195 2.52 24.08 7.16
C ASN A 195 2.78 24.49 8.63
N GLY A 196 3.66 23.79 9.34
CA GLY A 196 4.14 24.13 10.67
C GLY A 196 5.68 24.16 10.70
N PRO A 197 6.32 23.62 11.76
CA PRO A 197 7.77 23.58 11.85
C PRO A 197 8.40 22.72 10.74
N THR A 198 9.54 23.18 10.22
CA THR A 198 10.40 22.37 9.35
C THR A 198 10.94 21.17 10.12
N LEU A 199 10.92 20.00 9.49
CA LEU A 199 11.52 18.77 10.02
C LEU A 199 12.83 18.48 9.29
N ARG A 200 13.81 17.91 10.01
CA ARG A 200 15.05 17.40 9.43
C ARG A 200 15.15 15.90 9.65
N ALA A 201 15.40 15.15 8.58
CA ALA A 201 15.54 13.70 8.62
C ALA A 201 16.73 13.24 7.79
N ARG A 202 17.28 12.06 8.09
CA ARG A 202 18.36 11.49 7.26
C ARG A 202 17.82 10.86 5.99
N GLN A 203 16.64 10.25 6.09
CA GLN A 203 15.93 9.69 4.95
C GLN A 203 14.49 10.17 4.95
N LEU A 204 13.96 10.32 3.74
CA LEU A 204 12.56 10.64 3.50
C LEU A 204 11.92 9.52 2.68
N VAL A 205 10.76 9.04 3.12
CA VAL A 205 9.93 8.13 2.34
C VAL A 205 8.62 8.81 2.01
N LEU A 206 8.29 8.89 0.73
CA LEU A 206 7.03 9.42 0.24
C LEU A 206 6.02 8.26 0.09
N ALA A 207 5.21 8.01 1.13
CA ALA A 207 4.19 6.97 1.14
C ALA A 207 2.85 7.48 0.57
N LEU A 208 2.92 8.19 -0.56
CA LEU A 208 1.81 8.88 -1.20
C LEU A 208 1.64 8.43 -2.67
N PRO A 209 0.43 8.55 -3.26
CA PRO A 209 0.26 8.46 -4.70
C PRO A 209 1.19 9.44 -5.44
N PRO A 210 1.88 9.02 -6.53
CA PRO A 210 2.82 9.88 -7.26
C PRO A 210 2.22 11.21 -7.74
N ARG A 211 0.91 11.20 -8.08
CA ARG A 211 0.18 12.40 -8.46
C ARG A 211 0.19 13.47 -7.36
N LEU A 212 -0.05 13.08 -6.10
CA LEU A 212 -0.07 14.01 -4.97
C LEU A 212 1.33 14.56 -4.68
N VAL A 213 2.37 13.72 -4.85
CA VAL A 213 3.76 14.18 -4.72
C VAL A 213 4.05 15.29 -5.74
N ARG A 214 3.68 15.07 -7.01
CA ARG A 214 3.90 16.03 -8.09
C ARG A 214 3.10 17.32 -7.92
N GLU A 215 1.87 17.24 -7.43
CA GLU A 215 0.96 18.39 -7.31
C GLU A 215 1.24 19.26 -6.07
N HIS A 216 1.83 18.69 -5.01
CA HIS A 216 1.89 19.35 -3.70
C HIS A 216 3.28 19.53 -3.11
N ILE A 217 4.30 18.82 -3.60
CA ILE A 217 5.65 18.84 -3.01
C ILE A 217 6.66 19.36 -4.02
N ALA A 218 7.26 20.50 -3.72
CA ALA A 218 8.42 21.00 -4.46
C ALA A 218 9.71 20.29 -4.03
N PHE A 219 10.58 19.98 -4.98
CA PHE A 219 11.88 19.33 -4.70
C PHE A 219 13.04 20.25 -5.06
N THR A 220 14.04 20.29 -4.19
CA THR A 220 15.31 20.98 -4.43
C THR A 220 16.47 20.02 -4.11
N PRO A 221 17.27 19.59 -5.11
CA PRO A 221 17.09 19.85 -6.54
C PRO A 221 15.80 19.22 -7.09
N PRO A 222 15.33 19.62 -8.29
CA PRO A 222 14.20 18.97 -8.95
C PRO A 222 14.44 17.47 -9.12
N LEU A 223 13.36 16.68 -9.09
CA LEU A 223 13.42 15.25 -9.39
C LEU A 223 13.82 15.04 -10.87
N PRO A 224 14.47 13.90 -11.21
CA PRO A 224 14.86 13.55 -12.58
C PRO A 224 13.68 13.44 -13.56
#